data_AF-A0A520D9Y0-F1
#
_entry.id   AF-A0A520D9Y0-F1
#
_cell.length_a   1.000
_cell.length_b   1.000
_cell.length_c   1.000
_cell.angle_alpha   90.00
_cell.angle_beta   90.00
_cell.angle_gamma   90.00
#
_symmetry.space_group_name_H-M   'P 1'
#
loop_
_entity.id
_entity.type
_entity.pdbx_description
1 polymer ?
#
loop_
_entity_poly.entity_id
_entity_poly.type
_entity_poly.pdbx_seq_one_letter_code
_entity_poly.pdbx_strand_id
1 'polypeptide(L)'
;MVDKVDEQSLTGNNPEASFKLISDLIKDLELLEIPGISFKFFLWDALKQYSAISARPDRVFSYDLVWEWRQIVEMLNKRVSVFSKGKIDSFQDMFVDKRSFGRIVLFSELSPRDCIRICNRVVSEQFKKNPKSDKFEDDVVNQAIHHFCEEKGTELIVNNSNLTHLKKTNSVSFTIEELVSNKVAADSPAIRNIINPWTTAEYLKKIGLVYRKGAKAVNEYAFQDIRLAYLSCPTLDVSRFVETKVRRCKVSACKTIYYRNFDKKTYDCPSCNTENV
;
A
#
# COMPACT_ATOMS: atom_id res chain seq x y z
N MET A 1 25.38 -7.77 11.36
CA MET A 1 24.06 -7.29 10.86
C MET A 1 23.05 -7.56 11.94
N VAL A 2 22.22 -6.56 12.28
CA VAL A 2 21.12 -6.66 13.25
C VAL A 2 19.84 -6.49 12.45
N ASP A 3 18.96 -7.48 12.50
CA ASP A 3 17.72 -7.56 11.72
C ASP A 3 16.67 -8.33 12.55
N LYS A 4 15.39 -8.27 12.15
CA LYS A 4 14.29 -9.05 12.75
C LYS A 4 14.14 -8.83 14.25
N VAL A 5 14.32 -7.59 14.68
CA VAL A 5 14.18 -7.19 16.09
C VAL A 5 12.74 -7.30 16.58
N ASP A 6 11.78 -7.28 15.67
CA ASP A 6 10.33 -7.43 15.87
C ASP A 6 9.87 -8.90 15.94
N GLU A 7 10.65 -9.83 15.37
CA GLU A 7 10.33 -11.27 15.32
C GLU A 7 10.78 -12.04 16.57
N GLN A 8 11.38 -11.37 17.55
CA GLN A 8 11.86 -12.03 18.77
C GLN A 8 10.71 -12.32 19.74
N SER A 9 10.81 -13.43 20.47
CA SER A 9 9.84 -13.79 21.52
C SER A 9 9.68 -12.69 22.58
N LEU A 10 10.75 -11.94 22.84
CA LEU A 10 10.79 -10.84 23.80
C LEU A 10 10.10 -9.56 23.30
N THR A 11 9.88 -9.41 21.99
CA THR A 11 9.43 -8.16 21.38
C THR A 11 8.05 -8.28 20.74
N GLY A 12 7.70 -9.44 20.19
CA GLY A 12 6.33 -9.78 19.79
C GLY A 12 5.66 -8.76 18.86
N ASN A 13 6.38 -8.24 17.86
CA ASN A 13 5.91 -7.16 16.98
C ASN A 13 5.51 -5.85 17.69
N ASN A 14 5.98 -5.62 18.92
CA ASN A 14 5.78 -4.35 19.61
C ASN A 14 6.94 -3.39 19.29
N PRO A 15 6.69 -2.22 18.67
CA PRO A 15 7.77 -1.28 18.30
C PRO A 15 8.60 -0.78 19.48
N GLU A 16 7.98 -0.50 20.63
CA GLU A 16 8.68 0.00 21.82
C GLU A 16 9.58 -1.08 22.42
N ALA A 17 9.07 -2.31 22.57
CA ALA A 17 9.86 -3.44 23.06
C ALA A 17 11.02 -3.77 22.10
N SER A 18 10.75 -3.74 20.79
CA SER A 18 11.76 -3.94 19.75
C SER A 18 12.86 -2.88 19.79
N PHE A 19 12.49 -1.62 20.03
CA PHE A 19 13.47 -0.55 20.20
C PHE A 19 14.27 -0.73 21.50
N LYS A 20 13.61 -1.07 22.61
CA LYS A 20 14.26 -1.31 23.90
C LYS A 20 15.30 -2.43 23.84
N LEU A 21 15.04 -3.48 23.04
CA LEU A 21 15.99 -4.57 22.83
C LEU A 21 17.33 -4.09 22.25
N ILE A 22 17.30 -3.08 21.37
CA ILE A 22 18.49 -2.60 20.64
C ILE A 22 18.97 -1.22 21.09
N SER A 23 18.31 -0.59 22.05
CA SER A 23 18.53 0.82 22.35
C SER A 23 19.93 1.11 22.82
N ASP A 24 20.51 0.21 23.61
CA ASP A 24 21.84 0.41 24.19
C ASP A 24 22.91 0.30 23.10
N LEU A 25 22.73 -0.65 22.18
CA LEU A 25 23.62 -0.83 21.04
C LEU A 25 23.56 0.35 20.05
N ILE A 26 22.37 0.91 19.81
CA ILE A 26 22.19 2.03 18.88
C ILE A 26 22.71 3.36 19.46
N LYS A 27 22.74 3.51 20.78
CA LYS A 27 23.19 4.74 21.46
C LYS A 27 24.69 4.78 21.71
N ASP A 28 25.35 3.62 21.69
CA ASP A 28 26.78 3.51 22.00
C ASP A 28 27.65 3.87 20.79
N LEU A 29 27.96 5.16 20.65
CA LEU A 29 28.80 5.65 19.55
C LEU A 29 30.23 5.12 19.61
N GLU A 30 30.76 4.87 20.81
CA GLU A 30 32.12 4.32 20.94
C GLU A 30 32.19 2.94 20.31
N LEU A 31 31.18 2.10 20.58
CA LEU A 31 31.02 0.77 19.97
C LEU A 31 30.76 0.85 18.46
N LEU A 32 29.90 1.76 18.02
CA LEU A 32 29.55 1.90 16.60
C LEU A 32 30.70 2.46 15.74
N GLU A 33 31.63 3.22 16.34
CA GLU A 33 32.77 3.85 15.67
C GLU A 33 34.08 3.04 15.81
N ILE A 34 34.05 1.83 16.41
CA ILE A 34 35.26 0.99 16.55
C ILE A 34 35.84 0.66 15.16
N PRO A 35 37.12 1.01 14.90
CA PRO A 35 37.77 0.69 13.63
C PRO A 35 37.76 -0.82 13.34
N GLY A 36 37.39 -1.19 12.12
CA GLY A 36 37.33 -2.59 11.67
C GLY A 36 36.04 -3.32 12.02
N ILE A 37 35.09 -2.67 12.71
CA ILE A 37 33.75 -3.20 12.97
C ILE A 37 32.72 -2.35 12.24
N SER A 38 31.65 -2.97 11.73
CA SER A 38 30.55 -2.24 11.12
C SER A 38 29.22 -2.85 11.52
N PHE A 39 28.33 -2.00 12.01
CA PHE A 39 26.96 -2.37 12.32
C PHE A 39 26.03 -1.94 11.19
N LYS A 40 25.15 -2.85 10.79
CA LYS A 40 24.07 -2.58 9.85
C LYS A 40 22.78 -3.01 10.50
N PHE A 41 21.90 -2.05 10.75
CA PHE A 41 20.59 -2.24 11.36
C PHE A 41 19.53 -2.22 10.25
N PHE A 42 18.80 -3.33 10.10
CA PHE A 42 17.59 -3.39 9.30
C PHE A 42 16.40 -3.35 10.25
N LEU A 43 15.76 -2.18 10.32
CA LEU A 43 14.66 -1.91 11.24
C LEU A 43 13.43 -1.54 10.42
N TRP A 44 12.25 -2.02 10.83
CA TRP A 44 11.00 -1.63 10.20
C TRP A 44 10.61 -0.18 10.55
N ASP A 45 9.73 0.43 9.75
CA ASP A 45 9.41 1.85 9.86
C ASP A 45 8.78 2.26 11.20
N ALA A 46 8.11 1.33 11.89
CA ALA A 46 7.50 1.60 13.19
C ALA A 46 8.52 1.97 14.29
N LEU A 47 9.81 1.63 14.09
CA LEU A 47 10.90 2.02 14.98
C LEU A 47 11.40 3.45 14.75
N LYS A 48 10.99 4.12 13.65
CA LYS A 48 11.54 5.43 13.26
C LYS A 48 11.34 6.49 14.34
N GLN A 49 10.17 6.53 14.98
CA GLN A 49 9.88 7.49 16.05
C GLN A 49 10.81 7.35 17.27
N TYR A 50 11.23 6.12 17.60
CA TYR A 50 12.10 5.86 18.75
C TYR A 50 13.58 6.05 18.38
N SER A 51 13.97 5.54 17.21
CA SER A 51 15.33 5.60 16.71
C SER A 51 15.75 7.03 16.32
N ALA A 52 14.84 7.86 15.76
CA ALA A 52 15.16 9.24 15.41
C ALA A 52 15.60 10.09 16.63
N ILE A 53 15.07 9.78 17.82
CA ILE A 53 15.42 10.48 19.06
C ILE A 53 16.78 10.00 19.59
N SER A 54 17.10 8.72 19.43
CA SER A 54 18.20 8.08 20.15
C SER A 54 19.43 7.77 19.31
N ALA A 55 19.28 7.55 18.01
CA ALA A 55 20.31 6.97 17.14
C ALA A 55 21.36 7.98 16.64
N ARG A 56 21.36 9.24 17.13
CA ARG A 56 22.28 10.31 16.70
C ARG A 56 22.50 10.31 15.18
N PRO A 57 21.45 10.64 14.40
CA PRO A 57 21.50 10.57 12.93
C PRO A 57 22.55 11.51 12.30
N ASP A 58 23.10 12.44 13.08
CA ASP A 58 24.25 13.27 12.75
C ASP A 58 25.57 12.48 12.63
N ARG A 59 25.66 11.30 13.25
CA ARG A 59 26.87 10.45 13.24
C ARG A 59 26.60 9.04 12.69
N VAL A 60 25.39 8.51 12.90
CA VAL A 60 24.98 7.21 12.37
C VAL A 60 24.07 7.42 11.16
N PHE A 61 24.55 7.02 9.98
CA PHE A 61 23.75 7.15 8.76
C PHE A 61 22.47 6.32 8.83
N SER A 62 21.33 6.98 8.59
CA SER A 62 20.03 6.35 8.44
C SER A 62 19.55 6.52 7.01
N TYR A 63 19.02 5.45 6.43
CA TYR A 63 18.52 5.44 5.06
C TYR A 63 17.12 4.84 5.06
N ASP A 64 16.17 5.52 4.43
CA ASP A 64 14.85 4.97 4.13
C ASP A 64 14.95 4.06 2.90
N LEU A 65 14.45 2.83 3.00
CA LEU A 65 14.48 1.88 1.90
C LEU A 65 13.17 1.95 1.11
N VAL A 66 13.21 2.63 -0.03
CA VAL A 66 12.07 2.76 -0.93
C VAL A 66 12.27 1.83 -2.12
N TRP A 67 11.28 0.97 -2.39
CA TRP A 67 11.29 0.11 -3.57
C TRP A 67 10.63 0.81 -4.75
N GLU A 68 11.33 0.80 -5.88
CA GLU A 68 10.78 1.26 -7.15
C GLU A 68 10.12 0.12 -7.91
N TRP A 69 9.20 0.48 -8.81
CA TRP A 69 8.55 -0.46 -9.73
C TRP A 69 9.57 -1.37 -10.43
N ARG A 70 10.67 -0.79 -10.97
CA ARG A 70 11.70 -1.56 -11.67
C ARG A 70 12.35 -2.60 -10.77
N GLN A 71 12.61 -2.25 -9.50
CA GLN A 71 13.23 -3.16 -8.54
C GLN A 71 12.29 -4.30 -8.13
N ILE A 72 10.97 -4.05 -8.05
CA ILE A 72 9.98 -5.12 -7.84
C ILE A 72 9.96 -6.09 -9.02
N VAL A 73 9.97 -5.57 -10.26
CA VAL A 73 10.04 -6.40 -11.47
C VAL A 73 11.32 -7.23 -11.49
N GLU A 74 12.48 -6.61 -11.22
CA GLU A 74 13.78 -7.28 -11.18
C GLU A 74 13.82 -8.37 -10.09
N MET A 75 13.29 -8.07 -8.91
CA MET A 75 13.18 -9.02 -7.80
C MET A 75 12.37 -10.26 -8.20
N LEU A 76 11.22 -10.08 -8.86
CA LEU A 76 10.38 -11.20 -9.29
C LEU A 76 11.03 -12.02 -10.42
N ASN A 77 11.62 -11.34 -11.42
CA ASN A 77 12.35 -12.00 -12.50
C ASN A 77 13.50 -12.85 -11.95
N LYS A 78 14.29 -12.31 -11.01
CA LYS A 78 15.37 -13.04 -10.36
C LYS A 78 14.87 -14.26 -9.59
N ARG A 79 13.77 -14.13 -8.85
CA ARG A 79 13.18 -15.27 -8.13
C ARG A 79 12.79 -16.38 -9.09
N VAL A 80 12.05 -16.05 -10.14
CA VAL A 80 11.53 -17.03 -11.10
C VAL A 80 12.65 -17.67 -11.90
N SER A 81 13.66 -16.90 -12.31
CA SER A 81 14.87 -17.44 -12.96
C SER A 81 15.59 -18.45 -12.05
N VAL A 82 15.79 -18.12 -10.77
CA VAL A 82 16.40 -19.06 -9.81
C VAL A 82 15.56 -20.34 -9.63
N PHE A 83 14.25 -20.23 -9.39
CA PHE A 83 13.39 -21.40 -9.16
C PHE A 83 13.21 -22.25 -10.42
N SER A 84 13.27 -21.64 -11.60
CA SER A 84 13.17 -22.33 -12.88
C SER A 84 14.52 -22.86 -13.40
N LYS A 85 15.63 -22.65 -12.68
CA LYS A 85 17.00 -22.95 -13.12
C LYS A 85 17.36 -22.26 -14.45
N GLY A 86 16.98 -20.99 -14.59
CA GLY A 86 17.24 -20.16 -15.77
C GLY A 86 16.35 -20.47 -16.98
N LYS A 87 15.25 -21.21 -16.80
CA LYS A 87 14.31 -21.49 -17.90
C LYS A 87 13.32 -20.35 -18.15
N ILE A 88 13.03 -19.56 -17.12
CA ILE A 88 12.10 -18.44 -17.16
C ILE A 88 12.80 -17.22 -16.57
N ASP A 89 13.14 -16.25 -17.41
CA ASP A 89 13.87 -15.04 -16.98
C ASP A 89 12.97 -13.81 -16.78
N SER A 90 11.71 -13.92 -17.20
CA SER A 90 10.70 -12.88 -17.10
C SER A 90 9.44 -13.43 -16.47
N PHE A 91 9.09 -12.92 -15.29
CA PHE A 91 7.86 -13.31 -14.61
C PHE A 91 6.63 -12.86 -15.40
N GLN A 92 6.72 -11.75 -16.13
CA GLN A 92 5.63 -11.23 -16.96
C GLN A 92 5.20 -12.21 -18.06
N ASP A 93 6.10 -13.08 -18.53
CA ASP A 93 5.79 -14.03 -19.60
C ASP A 93 4.94 -15.23 -19.12
N MET A 94 4.80 -15.38 -17.79
CA MET A 94 3.91 -16.35 -17.17
C MET A 94 2.44 -15.91 -17.17
N PHE A 95 2.11 -14.75 -17.73
CA PHE A 95 0.73 -14.22 -17.75
C PHE A 95 0.14 -14.28 -19.16
N VAL A 96 -1.15 -14.60 -19.25
CA VAL A 96 -1.91 -14.48 -20.51
C VAL A 96 -2.04 -13.00 -20.91
N ASP A 97 -2.46 -12.14 -19.97
CA ASP A 97 -2.48 -10.69 -20.14
C ASP A 97 -1.33 -10.05 -19.34
N LYS A 98 -0.43 -9.36 -20.04
CA LYS A 98 0.70 -8.63 -19.46
C LYS A 98 0.28 -7.53 -18.48
N ARG A 99 -0.95 -7.01 -18.56
CA ARG A 99 -1.51 -6.03 -17.62
C ARG A 99 -1.80 -6.63 -16.25
N SER A 100 -2.01 -7.95 -16.16
CA SER A 100 -2.16 -8.69 -14.89
C SER A 100 -0.94 -8.55 -14.01
N PHE A 101 0.25 -8.67 -14.62
CA PHE A 101 1.50 -8.45 -13.91
C PHE A 101 1.60 -7.02 -13.35
N GLY A 102 1.24 -6.02 -14.14
CA GLY A 102 1.22 -4.63 -13.69
C GLY A 102 0.26 -4.40 -12.52
N ARG A 103 -0.92 -5.02 -12.53
CA ARG A 103 -1.86 -4.97 -11.39
C ARG A 103 -1.26 -5.56 -10.12
N ILE A 104 -0.53 -6.67 -10.19
CA ILE A 104 0.12 -7.26 -9.01
C ILE A 104 1.11 -6.26 -8.38
N VAL A 105 1.98 -5.66 -9.19
CA VAL A 105 2.98 -4.69 -8.71
C VAL A 105 2.28 -3.46 -8.13
N LEU A 106 1.23 -2.96 -8.80
CA LEU A 106 0.43 -1.84 -8.34
C LEU A 106 -0.23 -2.12 -6.97
N PHE A 107 -0.96 -3.23 -6.84
CA PHE A 107 -1.69 -3.58 -5.62
C PHE A 107 -0.78 -4.04 -4.46
N SER A 108 0.48 -4.33 -4.74
CA SER A 108 1.49 -4.52 -3.69
C SER A 108 1.93 -3.23 -3.01
N GLU A 109 1.54 -2.05 -3.51
CA GLU A 109 2.03 -0.74 -3.02
C GLU A 109 3.57 -0.71 -2.96
N LEU A 110 4.21 -1.30 -3.99
CA LEU A 110 5.65 -1.48 -4.11
C LEU A 110 6.31 -2.21 -2.93
N SER A 111 5.56 -2.92 -2.09
CA SER A 111 6.10 -3.78 -1.03
C SER A 111 6.50 -5.14 -1.62
N PRO A 112 7.78 -5.54 -1.56
CA PRO A 112 8.20 -6.88 -2.00
C PRO A 112 7.44 -7.99 -1.29
N ARG A 113 7.19 -7.82 0.01
CA ARG A 113 6.48 -8.81 0.84
C ARG A 113 5.05 -8.99 0.33
N ASP A 114 4.31 -7.90 0.16
CA ASP A 114 2.92 -7.97 -0.30
C ASP A 114 2.86 -8.43 -1.77
N CYS A 115 3.82 -8.04 -2.60
CA CYS A 115 3.93 -8.52 -3.98
C CYS A 115 4.09 -10.05 -4.05
N ILE A 116 4.95 -10.61 -3.21
CA ILE A 116 5.15 -12.06 -3.08
C ILE A 116 3.88 -12.74 -2.55
N ARG A 117 3.19 -12.15 -1.57
CA ARG A 117 1.91 -12.68 -1.06
C ARG A 117 0.85 -12.77 -2.16
N ILE A 118 0.71 -11.73 -2.97
CA ILE A 118 -0.20 -11.75 -4.14
C ILE A 118 0.24 -12.85 -5.11
N CYS A 119 1.52 -12.93 -5.48
CA CYS A 119 2.02 -13.95 -6.41
C CYS A 119 1.78 -15.38 -5.91
N ASN A 120 2.04 -15.65 -4.63
CA ASN A 120 1.79 -16.96 -4.02
C ASN A 120 0.31 -17.35 -4.13
N ARG A 121 -0.59 -16.38 -3.94
CA ARG A 121 -2.02 -16.60 -4.10
C ARG A 121 -2.39 -16.86 -5.56
N VAL A 122 -1.86 -16.08 -6.51
CA VAL A 122 -2.05 -16.31 -7.95
C VAL A 122 -1.66 -17.73 -8.34
N VAL A 123 -0.49 -18.19 -7.90
CA VAL A 123 -0.01 -19.56 -8.14
C VAL A 123 -0.97 -20.59 -7.54
N SER A 124 -1.41 -20.38 -6.29
CA SER A 124 -2.33 -21.30 -5.62
C SER A 124 -3.69 -21.38 -6.32
N GLU A 125 -4.28 -20.24 -6.68
CA GLU A 125 -5.58 -20.19 -7.33
C GLU A 125 -5.51 -20.72 -8.78
N GLN A 126 -4.43 -20.44 -9.53
CA GLN A 126 -4.26 -21.03 -10.86
C GLN A 126 -4.13 -22.54 -10.79
N PHE A 127 -3.36 -23.06 -9.84
CA PHE A 127 -3.19 -24.50 -9.67
C PHE A 127 -4.50 -25.20 -9.29
N LYS A 128 -5.31 -24.57 -8.43
CA LYS A 128 -6.66 -25.05 -8.09
C LYS A 128 -7.60 -25.05 -9.30
N LYS A 129 -7.57 -23.98 -10.12
CA LYS A 129 -8.42 -23.83 -11.30
C LYS A 129 -8.03 -24.81 -12.41
N ASN A 130 -6.75 -24.86 -12.76
CA ASN A 130 -6.22 -25.71 -13.80
C ASN A 130 -4.73 -26.04 -13.53
N PRO A 131 -4.42 -27.23 -12.96
CA PRO A 131 -3.05 -27.61 -12.64
C PRO A 131 -2.18 -27.88 -13.88
N LYS A 132 -2.77 -27.95 -15.07
CA LYS A 132 -2.06 -28.14 -16.34
C LYS A 132 -1.76 -26.82 -17.07
N SER A 133 -2.24 -25.69 -16.55
CA SER A 133 -1.96 -24.40 -17.15
C SER A 133 -0.48 -24.02 -16.98
N ASP A 134 0.14 -23.53 -18.04
CA ASP A 134 1.48 -22.97 -18.03
C ASP A 134 1.50 -21.44 -17.84
N LYS A 135 0.31 -20.81 -17.87
CA LYS A 135 0.12 -19.37 -17.69
C LYS A 135 -0.96 -19.03 -16.67
N PHE A 136 -0.84 -17.83 -16.10
CA PHE A 136 -1.82 -17.23 -15.22
C PHE A 136 -2.89 -16.50 -16.03
N GLU A 137 -4.14 -16.91 -15.81
CA GLU A 137 -5.33 -16.32 -16.42
C GLU A 137 -5.73 -15.01 -15.73
N ASP A 138 -6.39 -14.12 -16.46
CA ASP A 138 -6.74 -12.77 -15.96
C ASP A 138 -7.64 -12.78 -14.74
N ASP A 139 -8.68 -13.61 -14.79
CA ASP A 139 -9.70 -13.75 -13.75
C ASP A 139 -9.08 -14.32 -12.46
N VAL A 140 -8.15 -15.27 -12.58
CA VAL A 140 -7.39 -15.82 -11.45
C VAL A 140 -6.57 -14.73 -10.77
N VAL A 141 -5.89 -13.88 -11.56
CA VAL A 141 -5.10 -12.78 -11.00
C VAL A 141 -5.99 -11.75 -10.30
N ASN A 142 -7.12 -11.39 -10.90
CA ASN A 142 -8.06 -10.45 -10.29
C ASN A 142 -8.66 -10.99 -8.99
N GLN A 143 -9.01 -12.28 -8.96
CA GLN A 143 -9.51 -12.94 -7.77
C GLN A 143 -8.45 -12.98 -6.66
N ALA A 144 -7.20 -13.31 -7.01
CA ALA A 144 -6.09 -13.31 -6.05
C ALA A 144 -5.83 -11.91 -5.48
N ILE A 145 -5.85 -10.87 -6.31
CA ILE A 145 -5.72 -9.47 -5.86
C ILE A 145 -6.89 -9.09 -4.95
N HIS A 146 -8.12 -9.46 -5.30
CA HIS A 146 -9.28 -9.16 -4.47
C HIS A 146 -9.16 -9.78 -3.07
N HIS A 147 -8.87 -11.08 -2.98
CA HIS A 147 -8.69 -11.74 -1.69
C HIS A 147 -7.50 -11.18 -0.90
N PHE A 148 -6.40 -10.86 -1.57
CA PHE A 148 -5.29 -10.18 -0.91
C PHE A 148 -5.70 -8.81 -0.34
N CYS A 149 -6.48 -8.03 -1.08
CA CYS A 149 -6.98 -6.75 -0.59
C CYS A 149 -7.89 -6.93 0.62
N GLU A 150 -8.78 -7.94 0.63
CA GLU A 150 -9.61 -8.23 1.80
C GLU A 150 -8.79 -8.56 3.04
N GLU A 151 -7.81 -9.46 2.91
CA GLU A 151 -6.88 -9.78 4.00
C GLU A 151 -6.12 -8.55 4.48
N LYS A 152 -5.53 -7.79 3.54
CA LYS A 152 -4.78 -6.59 3.86
C LYS A 152 -5.67 -5.52 4.49
N GLY A 153 -6.93 -5.41 4.07
CA GLY A 153 -7.92 -4.52 4.68
C GLY A 153 -8.17 -4.87 6.15
N THR A 154 -8.24 -6.15 6.50
CA THR A 154 -8.36 -6.59 7.90
C THR A 154 -7.08 -6.37 8.72
N GLU A 155 -5.91 -6.44 8.09
CA GLU A 155 -4.62 -6.10 8.73
C GLU A 155 -4.52 -4.58 9.03
N LEU A 156 -4.95 -3.74 8.09
CA LEU A 156 -4.84 -2.28 8.20
C LEU A 156 -5.95 -1.67 9.07
N ILE A 157 -7.16 -2.22 9.00
CA ILE A 157 -8.35 -1.76 9.73
C ILE A 157 -8.84 -2.91 10.62
N VAL A 158 -8.28 -3.00 11.82
CA VAL A 158 -8.58 -4.05 12.80
C VAL A 158 -10.05 -4.02 13.27
N ASN A 159 -10.69 -2.84 13.24
CA ASN A 159 -12.09 -2.71 13.62
C ASN A 159 -13.02 -3.12 12.45
N ASN A 160 -13.68 -4.27 12.59
CA ASN A 160 -14.58 -4.82 11.57
C ASN A 160 -15.78 -3.92 11.20
N SER A 161 -16.31 -3.15 12.16
CA SER A 161 -17.40 -2.20 11.88
C SER A 161 -16.91 -1.09 10.96
N ASN A 162 -15.70 -0.60 11.22
CA ASN A 162 -15.06 0.42 10.41
C ASN A 162 -14.72 -0.10 8.99
N LEU A 163 -14.28 -1.35 8.84
CA LEU A 163 -14.13 -2.01 7.54
C LEU A 163 -15.47 -2.17 6.79
N THR A 164 -16.56 -2.43 7.51
CA THR A 164 -17.90 -2.48 6.91
C THR A 164 -18.32 -1.11 6.38
N HIS A 165 -18.05 -0.04 7.13
CA HIS A 165 -18.30 1.32 6.65
C HIS A 165 -17.43 1.69 5.44
N LEU A 166 -16.18 1.23 5.39
CA LEU A 166 -15.31 1.38 4.21
C LEU A 166 -16.03 0.84 2.96
N LYS A 167 -16.47 -0.42 3.00
CA LYS A 167 -17.17 -1.05 1.86
C LYS A 167 -18.48 -0.33 1.50
N LYS A 168 -19.18 0.26 2.47
CA LYS A 168 -20.41 1.04 2.24
C LYS A 168 -20.18 2.39 1.53
N THR A 169 -18.97 2.93 1.55
CA THR A 169 -18.70 4.24 0.93
C THR A 169 -18.95 4.25 -0.58
N ASN A 170 -18.68 3.13 -1.26
CA ASN A 170 -18.81 2.93 -2.71
C ASN A 170 -18.12 4.04 -3.52
N SER A 171 -16.97 4.52 -3.05
CA SER A 171 -16.35 5.74 -3.57
C SER A 171 -14.89 5.89 -3.14
N VAL A 172 -13.99 6.22 -4.07
CA VAL A 172 -12.57 6.46 -3.76
C VAL A 172 -12.32 7.85 -3.18
N SER A 173 -13.09 8.84 -3.64
CA SER A 173 -13.07 10.22 -3.15
C SER A 173 -14.47 10.73 -2.85
N PHE A 174 -14.64 11.46 -1.74
CA PHE A 174 -15.95 11.87 -1.26
C PHE A 174 -15.88 13.09 -0.34
N THR A 175 -17.00 13.78 -0.21
CA THR A 175 -17.30 14.71 0.88
C THR A 175 -18.06 14.00 1.99
N ILE A 176 -18.06 14.57 3.20
CA ILE A 176 -18.83 14.01 4.33
C ILE A 176 -20.33 13.97 3.99
N GLU A 177 -20.82 15.01 3.32
CA GLU A 177 -22.22 15.16 2.93
C GLU A 177 -22.65 14.12 1.87
N GLU A 178 -21.77 13.74 0.96
CA GLU A 178 -22.03 12.62 0.04
C GLU A 178 -22.19 11.29 0.80
N LEU A 179 -21.36 11.02 1.81
CA LEU A 179 -21.48 9.79 2.59
C LEU A 179 -22.77 9.74 3.43
N VAL A 180 -23.21 10.88 3.98
CA VAL A 180 -24.53 10.98 4.64
C VAL A 180 -25.65 10.71 3.64
N SER A 181 -25.58 11.34 2.45
CA SER A 181 -26.59 11.16 1.40
C SER A 181 -26.66 9.71 0.90
N ASN A 182 -25.53 9.02 0.85
CA ASN A 182 -25.41 7.61 0.51
C ASN A 182 -25.75 6.66 1.67
N LYS A 183 -26.24 7.18 2.80
CA LYS A 183 -26.66 6.40 3.97
C LYS A 183 -25.55 5.52 4.56
N VAL A 184 -24.30 5.98 4.49
CA VAL A 184 -23.16 5.30 5.13
C VAL A 184 -23.27 5.40 6.67
N ALA A 185 -23.79 6.53 7.16
CA ALA A 185 -24.19 6.76 8.55
C ALA A 185 -25.34 7.78 8.62
N ALA A 186 -25.87 8.01 9.82
CA ALA A 186 -27.04 8.86 10.05
C ALA A 186 -26.77 10.36 9.81
N ASP A 187 -25.58 10.85 10.18
CA ASP A 187 -25.26 12.28 10.16
C ASP A 187 -23.76 12.55 9.95
N SER A 188 -23.42 13.83 9.76
CA SER A 188 -22.03 14.27 9.54
C SER A 188 -21.10 13.98 10.72
N PRO A 189 -21.47 14.19 12.01
CA PRO A 189 -20.67 13.77 13.15
C PRO A 189 -20.32 12.27 13.14
N ALA A 190 -21.28 11.39 12.85
CA ALA A 190 -21.05 9.95 12.76
C ALA A 190 -20.05 9.61 11.64
N ILE A 191 -20.18 10.25 10.47
CA ILE A 191 -19.20 10.09 9.39
C ILE A 191 -17.80 10.54 9.82
N ARG A 192 -17.67 11.68 10.52
CA ARG A 192 -16.37 12.13 11.03
C ARG A 192 -15.72 11.09 11.94
N ASN A 193 -16.49 10.49 12.85
CA ASN A 193 -15.99 9.43 13.73
C ASN A 193 -15.55 8.18 12.95
N ILE A 194 -16.26 7.84 11.87
CA ILE A 194 -15.89 6.70 11.00
C ILE A 194 -14.59 6.95 10.26
N ILE A 195 -14.41 8.15 9.68
CA ILE A 195 -13.24 8.45 8.85
C ILE A 195 -12.01 8.88 9.67
N ASN A 196 -12.19 9.32 10.91
CA ASN A 196 -11.09 9.80 11.76
C ASN A 196 -9.96 8.76 11.93
N PRO A 197 -10.24 7.47 12.20
CA PRO A 197 -9.20 6.44 12.18
C PRO A 197 -8.46 6.34 10.84
N TRP A 198 -9.16 6.47 9.70
CA TRP A 198 -8.54 6.44 8.37
C TRP A 198 -7.65 7.65 8.12
N THR A 199 -8.04 8.83 8.61
CA THR A 199 -7.22 10.03 8.48
C THR A 199 -6.01 10.00 9.40
N THR A 200 -6.17 9.53 10.64
CA THR A 200 -5.06 9.40 11.60
C THR A 200 -4.02 8.39 11.14
N ALA A 201 -4.44 7.29 10.51
CA ALA A 201 -3.54 6.30 9.92
C ALA A 201 -3.03 6.69 8.51
N GLU A 202 -3.32 7.91 8.05
CA GLU A 202 -2.96 8.44 6.72
C GLU A 202 -3.52 7.70 5.50
N TYR A 203 -4.38 6.70 5.70
CA TYR A 203 -5.07 5.99 4.62
C TYR A 203 -6.03 6.89 3.84
N LEU A 204 -6.54 7.96 4.48
CA LEU A 204 -7.43 8.95 3.89
C LEU A 204 -6.86 10.35 4.10
N LYS A 205 -6.77 11.17 3.04
CA LYS A 205 -6.31 12.57 3.14
C LYS A 205 -7.35 13.53 2.60
N LYS A 206 -7.42 14.73 3.19
CA LYS A 206 -8.16 15.87 2.63
C LYS A 206 -7.42 16.35 1.38
N ILE A 207 -8.12 16.43 0.25
CA ILE A 207 -7.53 16.74 -1.07
C ILE A 207 -7.97 18.08 -1.64
N GLY A 208 -8.92 18.77 -1.00
CA GLY A 208 -9.39 20.06 -1.47
C GLY A 208 -10.74 20.47 -0.89
N LEU A 209 -11.33 21.49 -1.51
CA LEU A 209 -12.67 21.99 -1.21
C LEU A 209 -13.60 21.74 -2.41
N VAL A 210 -14.83 21.31 -2.12
CA VAL A 210 -15.93 21.25 -3.08
C VAL A 210 -16.85 22.43 -2.82
N TYR A 211 -16.96 23.33 -3.79
CA TYR A 211 -17.88 24.46 -3.74
C TYR A 211 -19.30 24.00 -4.04
N ARG A 212 -20.25 24.52 -3.27
CA ARG A 212 -21.67 24.19 -3.39
C ARG A 212 -22.48 25.46 -3.64
N LYS A 213 -23.50 25.36 -4.49
CA LYS A 213 -24.37 26.50 -4.80
C LYS A 213 -25.17 26.89 -3.56
N GLY A 214 -25.01 28.15 -3.11
CA GLY A 214 -25.75 28.69 -1.96
C GLY A 214 -25.38 28.11 -0.60
N ALA A 215 -24.26 27.38 -0.49
CA ALA A 215 -23.80 26.78 0.76
C ALA A 215 -22.27 26.88 0.91
N LYS A 216 -21.78 26.74 2.15
CA LYS A 216 -20.34 26.73 2.41
C LYS A 216 -19.67 25.55 1.70
N ALA A 217 -18.45 25.80 1.20
CA ALA A 217 -17.59 24.77 0.64
C ALA A 217 -17.26 23.71 1.71
N VAL A 218 -17.10 22.47 1.27
CA VAL A 218 -16.84 21.31 2.14
C VAL A 218 -15.55 20.62 1.75
N ASN A 219 -14.94 19.93 2.71
CA ASN A 219 -13.71 19.19 2.45
C ASN A 219 -14.01 17.95 1.60
N GLU A 220 -13.18 17.72 0.58
CA GLU A 220 -13.10 16.44 -0.12
C GLU A 220 -11.97 15.61 0.46
N TYR A 221 -12.21 14.31 0.57
CA TYR A 221 -11.26 13.31 1.04
C TYR A 221 -11.04 12.26 -0.03
N ALA A 222 -9.86 11.65 -0.05
CA ALA A 222 -9.59 10.49 -0.91
C ALA A 222 -8.63 9.51 -0.26
N PHE A 223 -8.78 8.23 -0.60
CA PHE A 223 -7.87 7.18 -0.15
C PHE A 223 -6.49 7.33 -0.78
N GLN A 224 -5.46 6.99 0.00
CA GLN A 224 -4.04 7.03 -0.39
C GLN A 224 -3.45 5.63 -0.58
N ASP A 225 -4.15 4.59 -0.12
CA ASP A 225 -3.78 3.19 -0.29
C ASP A 225 -4.70 2.54 -1.33
N ILE A 226 -4.16 1.94 -2.40
CA ILE A 226 -4.98 1.36 -3.48
C ILE A 226 -5.87 0.21 -3.00
N ARG A 227 -5.43 -0.53 -1.99
CA ARG A 227 -6.12 -1.73 -1.52
C ARG A 227 -7.37 -1.31 -0.77
N LEU A 228 -7.25 -0.29 0.08
CA LEU A 228 -8.40 0.34 0.75
C LEU A 228 -9.28 1.11 -0.24
N ALA A 229 -8.69 1.83 -1.20
CA ALA A 229 -9.43 2.49 -2.26
C ALA A 229 -10.27 1.48 -3.08
N TYR A 230 -9.72 0.32 -3.40
CA TYR A 230 -10.43 -0.75 -4.10
C TYR A 230 -11.54 -1.35 -3.24
N LEU A 231 -11.26 -1.71 -1.99
CA LEU A 231 -12.27 -2.23 -1.07
C LEU A 231 -13.41 -1.23 -0.81
N SER A 232 -13.14 0.07 -0.92
CA SER A 232 -14.17 1.11 -0.81
C SER A 232 -15.19 1.07 -1.95
N CYS A 233 -14.88 0.39 -3.06
CA CYS A 233 -15.71 0.28 -4.27
C CYS A 233 -16.09 -1.19 -4.56
N PRO A 234 -16.88 -1.86 -3.69
CA PRO A 234 -17.15 -3.30 -3.81
C PRO A 234 -17.96 -3.69 -5.05
N THR A 235 -18.51 -2.72 -5.78
CA THR A 235 -19.26 -2.93 -7.02
C THR A 235 -18.37 -3.03 -8.26
N LEU A 236 -17.08 -2.74 -8.13
CA LEU A 236 -16.13 -2.78 -9.24
C LEU A 236 -15.22 -4.00 -9.11
N ASP A 237 -14.99 -4.70 -10.22
CA ASP A 237 -13.87 -5.64 -10.30
C ASP A 237 -12.53 -4.89 -10.39
N VAL A 238 -11.42 -5.62 -10.22
CA VAL A 238 -10.07 -5.05 -10.22
C VAL A 238 -9.76 -4.31 -11.52
N SER A 239 -10.12 -4.87 -12.67
CA SER A 239 -9.84 -4.29 -13.99
C SER A 239 -10.55 -2.95 -14.15
N ARG A 240 -11.86 -2.93 -13.86
CA ARG A 240 -12.69 -1.73 -13.97
C ARG A 240 -12.31 -0.68 -12.95
N PHE A 241 -11.93 -1.08 -11.74
CA PHE A 241 -11.39 -0.18 -10.74
C PHE A 241 -10.13 0.51 -11.23
N VAL A 242 -9.16 -0.23 -11.76
CA VAL A 242 -7.91 0.36 -12.28
C VAL A 242 -8.18 1.32 -13.44
N GLU A 243 -9.05 0.94 -14.37
CA GLU A 243 -9.39 1.76 -15.53
C GLU A 243 -10.06 3.10 -15.12
N THR A 244 -11.00 3.05 -14.18
CA THR A 244 -11.85 4.20 -13.86
C THR A 244 -11.36 5.03 -12.70
N LYS A 245 -10.61 4.44 -11.76
CA LYS A 245 -10.26 5.09 -10.49
C LYS A 245 -8.77 5.33 -10.29
N VAL A 246 -7.90 4.78 -11.12
CA VAL A 246 -6.44 4.91 -10.98
C VAL A 246 -5.87 5.74 -12.12
N ARG A 247 -4.99 6.70 -11.79
CA ARG A 247 -4.21 7.46 -12.77
C ARG A 247 -2.75 7.51 -12.36
N ARG A 248 -1.88 7.52 -13.36
CA ARG A 248 -0.45 7.82 -13.21
C ARG A 248 -0.19 9.19 -13.80
N CYS A 249 0.51 10.05 -13.09
CA CYS A 249 0.90 11.36 -13.61
C CYS A 249 1.72 11.22 -14.90
N LYS A 250 1.36 11.98 -15.94
CA LYS A 250 2.04 11.98 -17.24
C LYS A 250 3.40 12.72 -17.21
N VAL A 251 3.63 13.57 -16.21
CA VAL A 251 4.92 14.27 -16.04
C VAL A 251 6.01 13.24 -15.72
N SER A 252 7.04 13.19 -16.59
CA SER A 252 8.10 12.18 -16.56
C SER A 252 8.88 12.13 -15.24
N ALA A 253 9.07 13.29 -14.60
CA ALA A 253 9.73 13.42 -13.31
C ALA A 253 8.83 13.06 -12.12
N CYS A 254 7.51 13.18 -12.25
CA CYS A 254 6.58 12.94 -11.16
C CYS A 254 6.13 11.47 -11.11
N LYS A 255 5.50 10.98 -12.18
CA LYS A 255 5.01 9.59 -12.30
C LYS A 255 4.15 9.06 -11.14
N THR A 256 3.72 9.91 -10.20
CA THR A 256 2.90 9.54 -9.05
C THR A 256 1.64 8.82 -9.50
N ILE A 257 1.33 7.71 -8.85
CA ILE A 257 0.07 7.00 -9.01
C ILE A 257 -0.89 7.49 -7.93
N TYR A 258 -2.14 7.79 -8.31
CA TYR A 258 -3.14 8.28 -7.37
C TYR A 258 -4.55 7.85 -7.79
N TYR A 259 -5.44 7.85 -6.81
CA TYR A 259 -6.75 7.20 -6.92
C TYR A 259 -7.87 8.20 -6.61
N ARG A 260 -8.81 8.40 -7.53
CA ARG A 260 -9.93 9.36 -7.38
C ARG A 260 -11.15 8.87 -8.16
N ASN A 261 -12.30 9.49 -7.95
CA ASN A 261 -13.46 9.31 -8.81
C ASN A 261 -13.33 10.12 -10.11
N PHE A 262 -12.43 9.72 -11.01
CA PHE A 262 -12.20 10.40 -12.30
C PHE A 262 -13.40 10.37 -13.25
N ASP A 263 -14.38 9.51 -12.97
CA ASP A 263 -15.69 9.45 -13.60
C ASP A 263 -16.62 10.60 -13.18
N LYS A 264 -16.36 11.27 -12.05
CA LYS A 264 -17.17 12.41 -11.58
C LYS A 264 -16.61 13.75 -12.03
N LYS A 265 -15.28 13.92 -12.01
CA LYS A 265 -14.59 15.16 -12.38
C LYS A 265 -13.10 14.93 -12.64
N THR A 266 -12.44 15.94 -13.20
CA THR A 266 -10.98 15.96 -13.34
C THR A 266 -10.30 16.23 -12.00
N TYR A 267 -9.09 15.67 -11.84
CA TYR A 267 -8.25 15.88 -10.68
C TYR A 267 -6.81 16.05 -11.12
N ASP A 268 -6.18 17.11 -10.62
CA ASP A 268 -4.75 17.32 -10.79
C ASP A 268 -3.94 16.26 -10.03
N CYS A 269 -2.72 16.05 -10.49
CA CYS A 269 -1.77 15.20 -9.78
C CYS A 269 -1.50 15.79 -8.38
N PRO A 270 -1.66 15.01 -7.29
CA PRO A 270 -1.48 15.52 -5.93
C PRO A 270 -0.02 15.89 -5.60
N SER A 271 0.95 15.47 -6.41
CA SER A 271 2.38 15.74 -6.18
C SER A 271 2.89 16.95 -6.95
N CYS A 272 2.37 17.23 -8.14
CA CYS A 272 2.89 18.30 -9.02
C CYS A 272 1.82 19.26 -9.55
N ASN A 273 0.56 19.10 -9.13
CA ASN A 273 -0.58 19.94 -9.52
C ASN A 273 -0.78 20.09 -11.04
N THR A 274 -0.32 19.12 -11.82
CA THR A 274 -0.54 19.09 -13.26
C THR A 274 -1.83 18.33 -13.56
N GLU A 275 -2.66 18.90 -14.42
CA GLU A 275 -3.88 18.24 -14.88
C GLU A 275 -3.54 16.97 -15.66
N ASN A 276 -4.22 15.88 -15.34
CA ASN A 276 -3.93 14.57 -15.92
C ASN A 276 -5.06 14.14 -16.88
N VAL A 277 -5.26 14.96 -17.91
CA VAL A 277 -6.18 14.69 -19.04
C VAL A 277 -5.51 13.72 -19.99
#